data_AF-A0A351WYH4-F1
#
_entry.id   AF-A0A351WYH4-F1
#
_cell.length_a   1.000
_cell.length_b   1.000
_cell.length_c   1.000
_cell.angle_alpha   90.00
_cell.angle_beta   90.00
_cell.angle_gamma   90.00
#
_symmetry.space_group_name_H-M   'P 1'
#
loop_
_entity.id
_entity.type
_entity.pdbx_description
1 polymer ?
#
loop_
_entity_poly.entity_id
_entity_poly.type
_entity_poly.pdbx_seq_one_letter_code
_entity_poly.pdbx_strand_id
1 'polypeptide(L)'
;VAVISLAGIVYTKSVRVGGDKMDEAIVQYIKRKYNLIIGDRMAELIKIEIGEAYPGTELLHMEVKGRDLVSGIPKTTEIDSNEIREALSEPVTAIVDAVRNCLERTPPELAADLVDKGIVLAGGGALLRNLDVLLREETGLPVVTAEDPLSCVVLGSGKVLDELALLRNVAVSS
;
A
#
# COMPACT_ATOMS: atom_id res chain seq x y z
N VAL A 1 -6.12 3.36 7.67
CA VAL A 1 -7.25 2.41 7.63
C VAL A 1 -8.41 2.98 8.43
N ALA A 2 -9.64 2.87 7.94
CA ALA A 2 -10.83 3.34 8.65
C ALA A 2 -12.02 2.42 8.37
N VAL A 3 -12.92 2.31 9.35
CA VAL A 3 -14.24 1.70 9.20
C VAL A 3 -15.27 2.82 9.24
N ILE A 4 -16.10 2.89 8.20
CA ILE A 4 -17.08 3.97 7.99
C ILE A 4 -18.47 3.36 8.04
N SER A 5 -19.37 4.00 8.80
CA SER A 5 -20.79 3.65 8.87
C SER A 5 -21.62 4.89 9.15
N LEU A 6 -22.85 4.96 8.62
CA LEU A 6 -23.80 6.06 8.84
C LEU A 6 -23.18 7.47 8.69
N ALA A 7 -22.40 7.68 7.61
CA ALA A 7 -21.68 8.93 7.32
C ALA A 7 -20.67 9.37 8.42
N GLY A 8 -20.22 8.45 9.27
CA GLY A 8 -19.21 8.68 10.30
C GLY A 8 -18.07 7.66 10.26
N ILE A 9 -16.94 8.03 10.84
CA ILE A 9 -15.82 7.12 11.08
C ILE A 9 -16.06 6.43 12.42
N VAL A 10 -16.24 5.11 12.40
CA VAL A 10 -16.45 4.32 13.62
C VAL A 10 -15.13 4.01 14.28
N TYR A 11 -14.14 3.61 13.50
CA TYR A 11 -12.78 3.39 13.96
C TYR A 11 -11.78 3.80 12.88
N THR A 12 -10.65 4.34 13.29
CA THR A 12 -9.56 4.64 12.38
C THR A 12 -8.20 4.43 13.03
N LYS A 13 -7.27 3.94 12.22
CA LYS A 13 -5.86 3.84 12.56
C LYS A 13 -5.04 4.42 11.42
N SER A 14 -4.22 5.40 11.74
CA SER A 14 -3.18 5.91 10.85
C SER A 14 -1.83 5.35 11.29
N VAL A 15 -1.09 4.80 10.33
CA VAL A 15 0.30 4.37 10.49
C VAL A 15 1.14 5.17 9.51
N ARG A 16 2.36 5.56 9.91
CA ARG A 16 3.29 6.32 9.06
C ARG A 16 4.08 5.36 8.15
N VAL A 17 3.36 4.51 7.43
CA VAL A 17 3.91 3.52 6.50
C VAL A 17 3.08 3.58 5.22
N GLY A 18 3.77 3.70 4.08
CA GLY A 18 3.18 3.87 2.76
C GLY A 18 4.26 3.81 1.68
N GLY A 19 4.03 4.45 0.53
CA GLY A 19 4.92 4.44 -0.63
C GLY A 19 6.37 4.81 -0.29
N ASP A 20 6.60 5.90 0.43
CA ASP A 20 7.96 6.35 0.78
C ASP A 20 8.73 5.30 1.60
N LYS A 21 8.05 4.59 2.51
CA LYS A 21 8.69 3.52 3.31
C LYS A 21 9.01 2.28 2.47
N MET A 22 8.23 2.02 1.44
CA MET A 22 8.53 0.97 0.47
C MET A 22 9.78 1.32 -0.35
N ASP A 23 9.90 2.58 -0.79
CA ASP A 23 11.08 3.03 -1.54
C ASP A 23 12.34 3.00 -0.69
N GLU A 24 12.26 3.51 0.55
CA GLU A 24 13.36 3.43 1.52
C GLU A 24 13.81 1.97 1.70
N ALA A 25 12.88 1.03 1.84
CA ALA A 25 13.18 -0.38 2.02
C ALA A 25 13.89 -0.99 0.80
N ILE A 26 13.44 -0.65 -0.42
CA ILE A 26 14.09 -1.06 -1.67
C ILE A 26 15.52 -0.50 -1.75
N VAL A 27 15.72 0.80 -1.46
CA VAL A 27 17.05 1.41 -1.44
C VAL A 27 17.98 0.67 -0.48
N GLN A 28 17.52 0.38 0.74
CA GLN A 28 18.33 -0.34 1.73
C GLN A 28 18.62 -1.78 1.31
N TYR A 29 17.67 -2.47 0.69
CA TYR A 29 17.87 -3.82 0.19
C TYR A 29 18.97 -3.87 -0.87
N ILE A 30 18.86 -3.03 -1.90
CA ILE A 30 19.81 -2.96 -3.02
C ILE A 30 21.21 -2.57 -2.51
N LYS A 31 21.29 -1.62 -1.59
CA LYS A 31 22.54 -1.21 -0.96
C LYS A 31 23.22 -2.37 -0.23
N ARG A 32 22.47 -3.14 0.58
CA ARG A 32 23.02 -4.24 1.38
C ARG A 32 23.41 -5.45 0.53
N LYS A 33 22.57 -5.85 -0.43
CA LYS A 33 22.76 -7.06 -1.23
C LYS A 33 23.78 -6.89 -2.34
N TYR A 34 23.77 -5.74 -3.02
CA TYR A 34 24.58 -5.51 -4.23
C TYR A 34 25.73 -4.53 -4.03
N ASN A 35 25.87 -3.92 -2.84
CA ASN A 35 26.76 -2.79 -2.60
C ASN A 35 26.51 -1.65 -3.61
N LEU A 36 25.25 -1.41 -3.99
CA LEU A 36 24.86 -0.46 -5.02
C LEU A 36 23.98 0.64 -4.42
N ILE A 37 24.34 1.91 -4.61
CA ILE A 37 23.49 3.05 -4.26
C ILE A 37 22.58 3.38 -5.45
N ILE A 38 21.28 3.47 -5.18
CA ILE A 38 20.27 4.00 -6.09
C ILE A 38 19.55 5.19 -5.44
N GLY A 39 18.96 6.06 -6.26
CA GLY A 39 18.13 7.17 -5.77
C GLY A 39 16.65 6.82 -5.70
N ASP A 40 15.87 7.65 -5.02
CA ASP A 40 14.44 7.41 -4.74
C ASP A 40 13.62 7.19 -6.03
N ARG A 41 13.90 7.92 -7.10
CA ARG A 41 13.24 7.72 -8.40
C ARG A 41 13.45 6.31 -8.96
N MET A 42 14.64 5.73 -8.78
CA MET A 42 14.91 4.36 -9.23
C MET A 42 14.20 3.35 -8.32
N ALA A 43 14.16 3.61 -7.00
CA ALA A 43 13.42 2.78 -6.06
C ALA A 43 11.91 2.75 -6.36
N GLU A 44 11.31 3.92 -6.62
CA GLU A 44 9.91 4.04 -7.05
C GLU A 44 9.66 3.28 -8.36
N LEU A 45 10.57 3.41 -9.34
CA LEU A 45 10.45 2.66 -10.59
C LEU A 45 10.50 1.15 -10.35
N ILE A 46 11.39 0.67 -9.49
CA ILE A 46 11.46 -0.74 -9.09
C ILE A 46 10.15 -1.19 -8.45
N LYS A 47 9.61 -0.40 -7.52
CA LYS A 47 8.33 -0.65 -6.84
C LYS A 47 7.18 -0.79 -7.85
N ILE A 48 7.10 0.12 -8.82
CA ILE A 48 6.06 0.11 -9.85
C ILE A 48 6.25 -1.07 -10.81
N GLU A 49 7.45 -1.29 -11.33
CA GLU A 49 7.69 -2.26 -12.41
C GLU A 49 7.67 -3.70 -11.92
N ILE A 50 8.25 -4.01 -10.76
CA ILE A 50 8.38 -5.40 -10.27
C ILE A 50 8.03 -5.61 -8.80
N GLY A 51 7.52 -4.57 -8.11
CA GLY A 51 7.08 -4.71 -6.72
C GLY A 51 5.82 -5.56 -6.57
N GLU A 52 5.86 -6.51 -5.64
CA GLU A 52 4.76 -7.41 -5.30
C GLU A 52 4.66 -7.59 -3.78
N ALA A 53 3.43 -7.57 -3.25
CA ALA A 53 3.14 -7.88 -1.85
C ALA A 53 2.94 -9.39 -1.59
N TYR A 54 2.55 -10.14 -2.63
CA TYR A 54 2.30 -11.57 -2.57
C TYR A 54 2.83 -12.26 -3.83
N PRO A 55 3.34 -13.51 -3.76
CA PRO A 55 3.86 -14.23 -4.92
C PRO A 55 2.88 -14.26 -6.10
N GLY A 56 3.33 -13.76 -7.26
CA GLY A 56 2.64 -13.91 -8.54
C GLY A 56 2.90 -15.26 -9.21
N THR A 57 2.34 -15.44 -10.40
CA THR A 57 2.55 -16.64 -11.23
C THR A 57 3.86 -16.61 -12.02
N GLU A 58 4.39 -15.42 -12.28
CA GLU A 58 5.60 -15.19 -13.07
C GLU A 58 6.63 -14.44 -12.24
N LEU A 59 7.90 -14.77 -12.45
CA LEU A 59 9.01 -14.03 -11.86
C LEU A 59 9.31 -12.82 -12.75
N LEU A 60 9.14 -11.61 -12.22
CA LEU A 60 9.44 -10.38 -12.94
C LEU A 60 10.90 -9.99 -12.72
N HIS A 61 11.53 -9.39 -13.73
CA HIS A 61 12.92 -8.97 -13.68
C HIS A 61 13.09 -7.56 -14.21
N MET A 62 14.09 -6.84 -13.72
CA MET A 62 14.49 -5.57 -14.32
C MET A 62 15.97 -5.24 -14.07
N GLU A 63 16.55 -4.42 -14.94
CA GLU A 63 17.87 -3.84 -14.73
C GLU A 63 17.80 -2.59 -13.85
N VAL A 64 18.67 -2.55 -12.84
CA VAL A 64 18.83 -1.42 -11.93
C VAL A 64 20.20 -0.81 -12.09
N LYS A 65 20.21 0.50 -12.37
CA LYS A 65 21.43 1.30 -12.54
C LYS A 65 21.67 2.12 -11.29
N GLY A 66 22.88 2.04 -10.76
CA GLY A 66 23.29 2.77 -9.57
C GLY A 66 24.79 3.02 -9.53
N ARG A 67 25.26 3.52 -8.40
CA ARG A 67 26.68 3.73 -8.11
C ARG A 67 27.19 2.62 -7.21
N ASP A 68 28.19 1.88 -7.69
CA ASP A 68 28.82 0.82 -6.91
C ASP A 68 29.62 1.43 -5.75
N LEU A 69 29.40 0.93 -4.54
CA LEU A 69 30.03 1.44 -3.31
C LEU A 69 31.51 1.09 -3.20
N VAL A 70 31.94 0.01 -3.87
CA VAL A 70 33.32 -0.49 -3.79
C VAL A 70 34.20 0.27 -4.76
N SER A 71 33.78 0.33 -6.02
CA SER A 71 34.55 0.94 -7.12
C SER A 71 34.20 2.41 -7.36
N GLY A 72 33.05 2.88 -6.88
CA GLY A 72 32.60 4.26 -7.04
C GLY A 72 32.03 4.61 -8.43
N ILE A 73 32.02 3.67 -9.38
CA ILE A 73 31.58 3.88 -10.76
C ILE A 73 30.12 3.41 -10.99
N PRO A 74 29.47 3.88 -12.07
CA PRO A 74 28.16 3.37 -12.46
C PRO A 74 28.19 1.86 -12.74
N LYS A 75 27.21 1.14 -12.20
CA LYS A 75 27.04 -0.31 -12.37
C LYS A 75 25.56 -0.62 -12.60
N THR A 76 25.31 -1.62 -13.43
CA THR A 76 23.99 -2.19 -13.67
C THR A 76 23.93 -3.57 -13.03
N THR A 77 22.83 -3.90 -12.36
CA THR A 77 22.55 -5.25 -11.86
C THR A 77 21.12 -5.62 -12.23
N GLU A 78 20.90 -6.90 -12.52
CA GLU A 78 19.55 -7.44 -12.67
C GLU A 78 19.03 -7.84 -11.28
N ILE A 79 17.75 -7.58 -11.05
CA ILE A 79 17.00 -7.98 -9.85
C ILE A 79 15.66 -8.60 -10.23
N ASP A 80 15.06 -9.33 -9.30
CA ASP A 80 13.77 -9.98 -9.50
C ASP A 80 12.68 -9.61 -8.48
N SER A 81 11.42 -9.95 -8.77
CA SER A 81 10.28 -9.62 -7.90
C SER A 81 10.29 -10.35 -6.55
N ASN A 82 10.98 -11.49 -6.40
CA ASN A 82 11.11 -12.14 -5.09
C ASN A 82 12.01 -11.32 -4.17
N GLU A 83 13.10 -10.77 -4.70
CA GLU A 83 13.99 -9.87 -3.96
C GLU A 83 13.28 -8.61 -3.50
N ILE A 84 12.45 -8.03 -4.37
CA ILE A 84 11.69 -6.84 -4.02
C ILE A 84 10.58 -7.15 -3.02
N ARG A 85 9.94 -8.32 -3.13
CA ARG A 85 8.99 -8.77 -2.10
C ARG A 85 9.67 -8.96 -0.73
N GLU A 86 10.89 -9.50 -0.71
CA GLU A 86 11.70 -9.60 0.52
C GLU A 86 12.01 -8.20 1.08
N ALA A 87 12.44 -7.26 0.22
CA ALA A 87 12.70 -5.88 0.59
C ALA A 87 11.46 -5.19 1.20
N LEU A 88 10.28 -5.46 0.65
CA LEU A 88 9.01 -4.85 1.04
C LEU A 88 8.33 -5.54 2.24
N SER A 89 8.87 -6.64 2.75
CA SER A 89 8.26 -7.43 3.82
C SER A 89 7.88 -6.61 5.06
N GLU A 90 8.80 -5.78 5.58
CA GLU A 90 8.55 -4.93 6.76
C GLU A 90 7.43 -3.89 6.53
N PRO A 91 7.50 -3.00 5.52
CA PRO A 91 6.44 -2.01 5.32
C PRO A 91 5.10 -2.65 4.95
N VAL A 92 5.08 -3.76 4.22
CA VAL A 92 3.85 -4.49 3.88
C VAL A 92 3.23 -5.12 5.14
N THR A 93 4.04 -5.76 5.99
CA THR A 93 3.55 -6.33 7.27
C THR A 93 2.93 -5.26 8.15
N ALA A 94 3.54 -4.08 8.24
CA ALA A 94 2.98 -2.97 9.01
C ALA A 94 1.61 -2.47 8.48
N ILE A 95 1.37 -2.57 7.17
CA ILE A 95 0.06 -2.28 6.56
C ILE A 95 -0.96 -3.38 6.93
N VAL A 96 -0.58 -4.65 6.80
CA VAL A 96 -1.41 -5.80 7.19
C VAL A 96 -1.82 -5.71 8.66
N ASP A 97 -0.86 -5.45 9.55
CA ASP A 97 -1.11 -5.31 10.99
C ASP A 97 -2.04 -4.14 11.30
N ALA A 98 -1.89 -3.01 10.58
CA ALA A 98 -2.79 -1.87 10.73
C ALA A 98 -4.22 -2.20 10.32
N VAL A 99 -4.40 -3.02 9.28
CA VAL A 99 -5.72 -3.52 8.84
C VAL A 99 -6.30 -4.49 9.88
N ARG A 100 -5.53 -5.49 10.31
CA ARG A 100 -5.97 -6.48 11.31
C ARG A 100 -6.38 -5.81 12.62
N ASN A 101 -5.57 -4.88 13.12
CA ASN A 101 -5.89 -4.11 14.33
C ASN A 101 -7.16 -3.25 14.19
N CYS A 102 -7.46 -2.80 12.96
CA CYS A 102 -8.68 -2.07 12.65
C CYS A 102 -9.91 -2.99 12.73
N LEU A 103 -9.81 -4.18 12.16
CA LEU A 103 -10.87 -5.20 12.20
C LEU A 103 -11.13 -5.69 13.63
N GLU A 104 -10.10 -5.97 14.42
CA GLU A 104 -10.21 -6.41 15.82
C GLU A 104 -10.93 -5.41 16.73
N ARG A 105 -10.83 -4.11 16.41
CA ARG A 105 -11.46 -3.03 17.17
C ARG A 105 -12.81 -2.61 16.60
N THR A 106 -13.26 -3.27 15.53
CA THR A 106 -14.56 -3.00 14.93
C THR A 106 -15.66 -3.61 15.80
N PRO A 107 -16.69 -2.84 16.18
CA PRO A 107 -17.82 -3.38 16.94
C PRO A 107 -18.49 -4.59 16.24
N PRO A 108 -18.93 -5.62 16.98
CA PRO A 108 -19.52 -6.83 16.39
C PRO A 108 -20.69 -6.55 15.43
N GLU A 109 -21.50 -5.52 15.73
CA GLU A 109 -22.63 -5.11 14.90
C GLU A 109 -22.24 -4.64 13.49
N LEU A 110 -20.99 -4.20 13.30
CA LEU A 110 -20.46 -3.81 11.99
C LEU A 110 -19.54 -4.86 11.38
N ALA A 111 -19.00 -5.76 12.20
CA ALA A 111 -18.15 -6.85 11.74
C ALA A 111 -18.92 -7.80 10.78
N ALA A 112 -20.21 -8.02 11.02
CA ALA A 112 -21.06 -8.81 10.12
C ALA A 112 -21.14 -8.19 8.71
N ASP A 113 -21.33 -6.87 8.62
CA ASP A 113 -21.37 -6.13 7.35
C ASP A 113 -20.05 -6.22 6.56
N LEU A 114 -18.91 -6.34 7.25
CA LEU A 114 -17.59 -6.48 6.63
C LEU A 114 -17.40 -7.85 5.95
N VAL A 115 -18.07 -8.89 6.43
CA VAL A 115 -18.02 -10.22 5.79
C VAL A 115 -18.62 -10.15 4.37
N ASP A 116 -19.69 -9.39 4.21
CA ASP A 116 -20.38 -9.24 2.92
C ASP A 116 -19.72 -8.18 2.01
N LYS A 117 -19.35 -7.02 2.57
CA LYS A 117 -18.85 -5.87 1.79
C LYS A 117 -17.33 -5.86 1.62
N GLY A 118 -16.60 -6.49 2.53
CA GLY A 118 -15.15 -6.58 2.48
C GLY A 118 -14.42 -5.25 2.74
N ILE A 119 -13.19 -5.19 2.23
CA ILE A 119 -12.24 -4.08 2.34
C ILE A 119 -12.08 -3.42 0.97
N VAL A 120 -12.12 -2.09 0.95
CA VAL A 120 -11.81 -1.30 -0.26
C VAL A 120 -10.44 -0.66 -0.10
N LEU A 121 -9.53 -0.92 -1.04
CA LEU A 121 -8.22 -0.30 -1.14
C LEU A 121 -8.29 0.96 -2.01
N ALA A 122 -7.67 2.05 -1.53
CA ALA A 122 -7.58 3.32 -2.24
C ALA A 122 -6.20 3.96 -2.00
N GLY A 123 -5.85 4.94 -2.84
CA GLY A 123 -4.55 5.59 -2.87
C GLY A 123 -3.52 4.84 -3.73
N GLY A 124 -2.40 5.50 -4.07
CA GLY A 124 -1.39 4.91 -4.96
C GLY A 124 -0.74 3.64 -4.42
N GLY A 125 -0.62 3.50 -3.10
CA GLY A 125 -0.10 2.28 -2.48
C GLY A 125 -0.98 1.04 -2.70
N ALA A 126 -2.26 1.22 -3.05
CA ALA A 126 -3.16 0.11 -3.40
C ALA A 126 -2.78 -0.57 -4.73
N LEU A 127 -1.92 0.06 -5.54
CA LEU A 127 -1.45 -0.46 -6.82
C LEU A 127 -0.25 -1.40 -6.68
N LEU A 128 0.27 -1.61 -5.47
CA LEU A 128 1.27 -2.65 -5.24
C LEU A 128 0.67 -4.01 -5.58
N ARG A 129 1.31 -4.75 -6.50
CA ARG A 129 0.75 -6.00 -7.04
C ARG A 129 0.43 -6.99 -5.93
N ASN A 130 -0.73 -7.60 -6.02
CA ASN A 130 -1.23 -8.63 -5.11
C ASN A 130 -1.35 -8.20 -3.63
N LEU A 131 -1.39 -6.90 -3.34
CA LEU A 131 -1.67 -6.42 -1.97
C LEU A 131 -3.09 -6.79 -1.52
N ASP A 132 -4.05 -6.75 -2.43
CA ASP A 132 -5.41 -7.22 -2.22
C ASP A 132 -5.47 -8.72 -1.93
N VAL A 133 -4.69 -9.52 -2.65
CA VAL A 133 -4.56 -10.97 -2.42
C VAL A 133 -4.01 -11.26 -1.03
N LEU A 134 -2.90 -10.61 -0.66
CA LEU A 134 -2.30 -10.76 0.68
C LEU A 134 -3.31 -10.40 1.78
N LEU A 135 -3.97 -9.24 1.64
CA LEU A 135 -4.95 -8.80 2.64
C LEU A 135 -6.15 -9.75 2.73
N ARG A 136 -6.59 -10.31 1.61
CA ARG A 136 -7.67 -11.31 1.59
C ARG A 136 -7.26 -12.57 2.34
N GLU A 137 -6.04 -13.05 2.15
CA GLU A 137 -5.52 -14.23 2.84
C GLU A 137 -5.35 -13.99 4.35
N GLU A 138 -4.80 -12.84 4.72
CA GLU A 138 -4.52 -12.48 6.12
C GLU A 138 -5.78 -12.13 6.93
N THR A 139 -6.83 -11.63 6.28
CA THR A 139 -8.07 -11.19 6.95
C THR A 139 -9.25 -12.14 6.76
N GLY A 140 -9.23 -12.98 5.73
CA GLY A 140 -10.36 -13.82 5.34
C GLY A 140 -11.55 -13.04 4.75
N LEU A 141 -11.40 -11.74 4.50
CA LEU A 141 -12.46 -10.88 3.98
C LEU A 141 -12.27 -10.63 2.48
N PRO A 142 -13.36 -10.39 1.70
CA PRO A 142 -13.24 -9.87 0.35
C PRO A 142 -12.42 -8.58 0.36
N VAL A 143 -11.53 -8.42 -0.62
CA VAL A 143 -10.74 -7.20 -0.79
C VAL A 143 -10.84 -6.78 -2.24
N VAL A 144 -11.16 -5.51 -2.46
CA VAL A 144 -11.27 -4.90 -3.79
C VAL A 144 -10.46 -3.62 -3.83
N THR A 145 -9.75 -3.40 -4.93
CA THR A 145 -9.12 -2.10 -5.20
C THR A 145 -10.13 -1.20 -5.90
N ALA A 146 -10.22 0.06 -5.47
CA ALA A 146 -11.08 1.05 -6.12
C ALA A 146 -10.71 1.20 -7.60
N GLU A 147 -11.69 1.52 -8.46
CA GLU A 147 -11.49 1.65 -9.91
C GLU A 147 -10.44 2.70 -10.28
N ASP A 148 -10.45 3.84 -9.59
CA ASP A 148 -9.42 4.89 -9.71
C ASP A 148 -8.87 5.20 -8.31
N PRO A 149 -7.93 4.39 -7.79
CA PRO A 149 -7.45 4.53 -6.43
C PRO A 149 -6.64 5.81 -6.23
N LEU A 150 -6.01 6.34 -7.28
CA LEU A 150 -5.23 7.58 -7.22
C LEU A 150 -6.13 8.80 -7.06
N SER A 151 -7.29 8.82 -7.73
CA SER A 151 -8.20 9.97 -7.69
C SER A 151 -9.29 9.87 -6.62
N CYS A 152 -9.42 8.74 -5.91
CA CYS A 152 -10.46 8.51 -4.91
C CYS A 152 -10.67 9.68 -3.94
N VAL A 153 -9.58 10.25 -3.41
CA VAL A 153 -9.65 11.34 -2.41
C VAL A 153 -10.20 12.62 -3.03
N VAL A 154 -9.68 13.04 -4.19
CA VAL A 154 -10.10 14.29 -4.85
C VAL A 154 -11.52 14.16 -5.40
N LEU A 155 -11.88 13.01 -5.96
CA LEU A 155 -13.23 12.75 -6.45
C LEU A 155 -14.26 12.73 -5.31
N GLY A 156 -13.94 12.08 -4.18
CA GLY A 156 -14.81 12.08 -3.00
C GLY A 156 -15.00 13.49 -2.43
N SER A 157 -13.92 14.27 -2.40
CA SER A 157 -13.93 15.67 -1.95
C SER A 157 -14.71 16.58 -2.89
N GLY A 158 -14.70 16.32 -4.21
CA GLY A 158 -15.54 17.01 -5.17
C GLY A 158 -17.02 16.66 -5.02
N LYS A 159 -17.35 15.36 -4.98
CA LYS A 159 -18.73 14.86 -4.89
C LYS A 159 -19.47 15.40 -3.67
N VAL A 160 -18.82 15.50 -2.51
CA VAL A 160 -19.48 15.99 -1.30
C VAL A 160 -19.90 17.46 -1.40
N LEU A 161 -19.29 18.25 -2.28
CA LEU A 161 -19.68 19.65 -2.52
C LEU A 161 -21.05 19.76 -3.23
N ASP A 162 -21.43 18.75 -4.00
CA ASP A 162 -22.75 18.65 -4.62
C ASP A 162 -23.82 18.15 -3.63
N GLU A 163 -23.41 17.58 -2.50
CA GLU A 163 -24.27 17.01 -1.46
C GLU A 163 -24.16 17.79 -0.13
N LEU A 164 -24.59 19.05 -0.12
CA LEU A 164 -24.45 19.95 1.04
C LEU A 164 -24.99 19.39 2.37
N ALA A 165 -26.04 18.57 2.33
CA ALA A 165 -26.57 17.90 3.52
C ALA A 165 -25.58 16.85 4.07
N LEU A 166 -24.99 16.05 3.20
CA LEU A 166 -23.94 15.10 3.57
C LEU A 166 -22.70 15.86 4.04
N LEU A 167 -22.29 16.92 3.33
CA LEU A 167 -21.18 17.78 3.73
C LEU A 167 -21.36 18.28 5.15
N ARG A 168 -22.55 18.75 5.51
CA ARG A 168 -22.84 19.21 6.87
C ARG A 168 -22.69 18.10 7.93
N ASN A 169 -23.02 16.87 7.57
CA ASN A 169 -22.92 15.72 8.48
C ASN A 169 -21.47 15.23 8.65
N VAL A 170 -20.66 15.27 7.59
CA VAL A 170 -19.27 14.77 7.61
C VAL A 170 -18.23 15.85 7.91
N ALA A 171 -18.59 17.14 7.75
CA ALA A 171 -17.72 18.25 8.11
C ALA A 171 -17.45 18.19 9.60
N VAL A 172 -16.16 18.18 9.95
CA VAL A 172 -15.70 18.19 11.34
C VAL A 172 -16.28 19.44 12.01
N SER A 173 -17.24 19.23 12.91
CA SER A 173 -17.65 20.28 13.84
C SER A 173 -16.47 20.53 14.76
N SER A 174 -15.78 21.64 14.55
CA SER A 174 -14.76 22.16 15.48
C SER A 174 -15.42 22.77 16.69
#